data_AF-A0A8G1ULP9-F1
#
_entry.id   AF-A0A8G1ULP9-F1
#
_cell.length_a   1.000
_cell.length_b   1.000
_cell.length_c   1.000
_cell.angle_alpha   90.00
_cell.angle_beta   90.00
_cell.angle_gamma   90.00
#
_symmetry.space_group_name_H-M   'P 1'
#
loop_
_entity.id
_entity.type
_entity.pdbx_description
1 polymer ?
#
loop_
_entity_poly.entity_id
_entity_poly.type
_entity_poly.pdbx_seq_one_letter_code
_entity_poly.pdbx_strand_id
1 'polypeptide(L)'
;MERLEQDVREFVARLVRGAPEGWTDFELTVKAGPAGTECDGWWVVPGRVPRPTGAVAGAEALAAAIAAERGWRGARLAVRGRPGGTFDFGAEPGTVLSGDTVVLDPGYVHPLPDERAPGSALPPAGDAARAVAALRAFLRGRAELLGEAEQSAPPATPEQVAEAERRLGHRLPDDLRALYLTTDGGGGTSSLIDGRELLTLDEMVHAAEHLRYAGRFRFAWDEPGDAAVPFEPRPHGAVRRCHDHPGWVPFTTDGSGNHHAVDLAPAAAGRPGQVLDIGADHHEGPRYVADSVTSLLVHHLDLLERGHYALQDDWPPHLLLDRDPDEEPEEPEWSDAGLPAAPGPDLQSVRITPRAPAAPLDLAPLAAAPRLRRLDLGARTAIGLGALRPLPVEFLRAGLDGEGLAPLAGHPHLGALDLACDVPLDLAPLRALPALWWLDLSRCAVVQDLGVLGESAGLRYLALTRGQWAELLERDALPPGLVAARSVGAEATAQWAARIGHPAGDSYRVEGISADGS
;
A
#
# COMPACT_ATOMS: atom_id res chain seq x y z
N MET A 1 -21.79 14.70 -25.04
CA MET A 1 -22.37 15.90 -24.39
C MET A 1 -23.79 15.69 -23.85
N GLU A 2 -24.85 15.58 -24.66
CA GLU A 2 -26.24 15.39 -24.12
C GLU A 2 -26.39 14.16 -23.21
N ARG A 3 -25.76 13.04 -23.54
CA ARG A 3 -25.74 11.82 -22.71
C ARG A 3 -24.99 12.01 -21.39
N LEU A 4 -23.85 12.70 -21.42
CA LEU A 4 -23.01 12.95 -20.25
C LEU A 4 -23.69 13.90 -19.25
N GLU A 5 -24.40 14.91 -19.76
CA GLU A 5 -25.23 15.79 -18.92
C GLU A 5 -26.39 15.02 -18.27
N GLN A 6 -27.00 14.08 -19.00
CA GLN A 6 -28.03 13.20 -18.44
C GLN A 6 -27.48 12.30 -17.33
N ASP A 7 -26.31 11.69 -17.55
CA ASP A 7 -25.62 10.87 -16.54
C ASP A 7 -25.27 11.68 -15.27
N VAL A 8 -24.83 12.94 -15.43
CA VAL A 8 -24.62 13.87 -14.30
C VAL A 8 -25.91 14.15 -13.54
N ARG A 9 -27.01 14.46 -14.25
CA ARG A 9 -28.31 14.75 -13.62
C ARG A 9 -28.84 13.53 -12.84
N GLU A 10 -28.69 12.33 -13.39
CA GLU A 10 -29.10 11.08 -12.72
C GLU A 10 -28.22 10.75 -11.51
N PHE A 11 -26.92 11.00 -11.61
CA PHE A 11 -25.99 10.90 -10.48
C PHE A 11 -26.39 11.82 -9.32
N VAL A 12 -26.61 13.11 -9.60
CA VAL A 12 -27.04 14.08 -8.58
C VAL A 12 -28.41 13.73 -8.00
N ALA A 13 -29.36 13.27 -8.83
CA ALA A 13 -30.67 12.83 -8.36
C ALA A 13 -30.57 11.67 -7.35
N ARG A 14 -29.73 10.67 -7.64
CA ARG A 14 -29.45 9.56 -6.71
C ARG A 14 -28.86 10.04 -5.39
N LEU A 15 -27.91 10.98 -5.44
CA LEU A 15 -27.31 11.57 -4.24
C LEU A 15 -28.36 12.27 -3.37
N VAL A 16 -29.18 13.12 -3.99
CA VAL A 16 -30.23 13.90 -3.31
C VAL A 16 -31.30 12.98 -2.70
N ARG A 17 -31.64 11.85 -3.33
CA ARG A 17 -32.56 10.85 -2.74
C ARG A 17 -32.05 10.22 -1.44
N GLY A 18 -30.73 10.18 -1.24
CA GLY A 18 -30.11 9.71 0.00
C GLY A 18 -29.89 10.79 1.06
N ALA A 19 -30.34 12.03 0.82
CA ALA A 19 -30.05 13.16 1.70
C ALA A 19 -30.73 13.04 3.07
N PRO A 20 -30.07 13.49 4.16
CA PRO A 20 -30.68 13.51 5.49
C PRO A 20 -31.82 14.53 5.57
N GLU A 21 -32.83 14.25 6.39
CA GLU A 21 -33.97 15.16 6.58
C GLU A 21 -33.51 16.53 7.11
N GLY A 22 -34.05 17.61 6.52
CA GLY A 22 -33.77 18.99 6.93
C GLY A 22 -32.44 19.58 6.45
N TRP A 23 -31.77 18.96 5.48
CA TRP A 23 -30.55 19.50 4.88
C TRP A 23 -30.79 20.81 4.11
N THR A 24 -29.76 21.66 4.00
CA THR A 24 -29.82 22.94 3.26
C THR A 24 -28.80 23.06 2.15
N ASP A 25 -27.66 22.39 2.28
CA ASP A 25 -26.58 22.41 1.30
C ASP A 25 -25.81 21.09 1.38
N PHE A 26 -25.18 20.70 0.27
CA PHE A 26 -24.13 19.69 0.30
C PHE A 26 -22.98 20.08 -0.60
N GLU A 27 -21.80 19.59 -0.24
CA GLU A 27 -20.60 19.62 -1.07
C GLU A 27 -20.03 18.21 -1.12
N LEU A 28 -19.70 17.75 -2.32
CA LEU A 28 -19.08 16.46 -2.57
C LEU A 28 -17.92 16.64 -3.54
N THR A 29 -16.75 16.16 -3.14
CA THR A 29 -15.61 15.94 -4.02
C THR A 29 -15.42 14.45 -4.20
N VAL A 30 -15.22 14.04 -5.45
CA VAL A 30 -14.93 12.66 -5.82
C VAL A 30 -13.57 12.61 -6.48
N LYS A 31 -12.67 11.77 -5.97
CA LYS A 31 -11.45 11.37 -6.64
C LYS A 31 -11.57 9.90 -7.02
N ALA A 32 -11.70 9.62 -8.30
CA ALA A 32 -11.81 8.26 -8.81
C ALA A 32 -10.46 7.77 -9.35
N GLY A 33 -10.06 6.56 -8.99
CA GLY A 33 -8.92 5.87 -9.57
C GLY A 33 -9.06 4.34 -9.50
N PRO A 34 -8.15 3.58 -10.15
CA PRO A 34 -8.00 2.12 -10.04
C PRO A 34 -7.93 1.57 -8.61
N ALA A 35 -7.54 2.39 -7.62
CA ALA A 35 -7.55 2.04 -6.20
C ALA A 35 -8.89 2.38 -5.51
N GLY A 36 -9.98 2.53 -6.25
CA GLY A 36 -11.30 2.88 -5.74
C GLY A 36 -11.61 4.38 -5.79
N THR A 37 -12.74 4.75 -5.18
CA THR A 37 -13.26 6.12 -5.22
C THR A 37 -13.22 6.75 -3.83
N GLU A 38 -12.40 7.78 -3.66
CA GLU A 38 -12.43 8.63 -2.47
C GLU A 38 -13.56 9.66 -2.63
N CYS A 39 -14.55 9.59 -1.75
CA CYS A 39 -15.63 10.57 -1.66
C CYS A 39 -15.42 11.38 -0.38
N ASP A 40 -15.14 12.67 -0.53
CA ASP A 40 -15.10 13.61 0.59
C ASP A 40 -16.23 14.61 0.43
N GLY A 41 -17.11 14.70 1.42
CA GLY A 41 -18.26 15.56 1.30
C GLY A 41 -19.17 15.54 2.51
N TRP A 42 -19.95 16.61 2.66
CA TRP A 42 -20.74 16.87 3.86
C TRP A 42 -22.13 17.35 3.48
N TRP A 43 -23.11 16.88 4.24
CA TRP A 43 -24.44 17.45 4.31
C TRP A 43 -24.49 18.51 5.41
N VAL A 44 -24.99 19.69 5.07
CA VAL A 44 -25.28 20.75 6.04
C VAL A 44 -26.73 20.62 6.50
N VAL A 45 -26.92 20.36 7.79
CA VAL A 45 -28.25 20.32 8.43
C VAL A 45 -28.24 21.36 9.56
N PRO A 46 -29.14 22.37 9.55
CA PRO A 46 -29.14 23.43 10.57
C PRO A 46 -29.20 22.87 12.00
N GLY A 47 -28.32 23.37 12.86
CA GLY A 47 -28.25 22.96 14.26
C GLY A 47 -27.63 21.58 14.50
N ARG A 48 -27.04 20.93 13.49
CA ARG A 48 -26.30 19.67 13.62
C ARG A 48 -24.87 19.81 13.09
N VAL A 49 -23.97 18.97 13.58
CA VAL A 49 -22.63 18.81 13.01
C VAL A 49 -22.78 18.30 11.57
N PRO A 50 -22.04 18.84 10.58
CA PRO A 50 -22.08 18.36 9.20
C PRO A 50 -21.90 16.84 9.14
N ARG A 51 -22.77 16.16 8.39
CA ARG A 51 -22.78 14.70 8.29
C ARG A 51 -22.02 14.27 7.04
N PRO A 52 -21.07 13.34 7.10
CA PRO A 52 -20.38 12.87 5.92
C PRO A 52 -21.35 12.24 4.92
N THR A 53 -21.09 12.44 3.63
CA THR A 53 -21.84 11.87 2.50
C THR A 53 -21.61 10.37 2.35
N GLY A 54 -20.43 9.87 2.75
CA GLY A 54 -20.04 8.46 2.60
C GLY A 54 -19.71 8.10 1.14
N ALA A 55 -19.53 6.81 0.87
CA ALA A 55 -19.29 6.32 -0.49
C ALA A 55 -20.51 6.56 -1.39
N VAL A 56 -20.30 7.19 -2.54
CA VAL A 56 -21.37 7.53 -3.48
C VAL A 56 -21.36 6.57 -4.67
N ALA A 57 -22.40 5.74 -4.76
CA ALA A 57 -22.53 4.76 -5.84
C ALA A 57 -22.55 5.42 -7.23
N GLY A 58 -21.74 4.89 -8.15
CA GLY A 58 -21.68 5.33 -9.54
C GLY A 58 -20.79 6.56 -9.81
N ALA A 59 -20.15 7.12 -8.78
CA ALA A 59 -19.25 8.25 -8.93
C ALA A 59 -18.00 7.91 -9.78
N GLU A 60 -17.45 6.71 -9.60
CA GLU A 60 -16.33 6.17 -10.40
C GLU A 60 -16.66 6.09 -11.90
N ALA A 61 -17.81 5.49 -12.21
CA ALA A 61 -18.27 5.31 -13.59
C ALA A 61 -18.51 6.65 -14.29
N LEU A 62 -19.05 7.64 -13.57
CA LEU A 62 -19.25 8.99 -14.08
C LEU A 62 -17.91 9.68 -14.34
N ALA A 63 -16.95 9.59 -13.41
CA ALA A 63 -15.61 10.14 -13.58
C ALA A 63 -14.89 9.53 -14.79
N ALA A 64 -14.95 8.20 -14.96
CA ALA A 64 -14.37 7.49 -16.09
C ALA A 64 -15.02 7.90 -17.43
N ALA A 65 -16.34 8.07 -17.47
CA ALA A 65 -17.05 8.51 -18.67
C ALA A 65 -16.67 9.94 -19.09
N ILE A 66 -16.60 10.87 -18.12
CA ILE A 66 -16.15 12.25 -18.37
C ILE A 66 -14.70 12.25 -18.87
N ALA A 67 -13.82 11.50 -18.21
CA ALA A 67 -12.42 11.42 -18.58
C ALA A 67 -12.25 10.89 -20.02
N ALA A 68 -12.97 9.82 -20.39
CA ALA A 68 -12.94 9.25 -21.72
C ALA A 68 -13.45 10.23 -22.81
N GLU A 69 -14.54 10.96 -22.56
CA GLU A 69 -15.06 11.97 -23.50
C GLU A 69 -14.10 13.16 -23.67
N ARG A 70 -13.39 13.52 -22.60
CA ARG A 70 -12.48 14.67 -22.58
C ARG A 70 -11.03 14.33 -22.94
N GLY A 71 -10.71 13.04 -23.14
CA GLY A 71 -9.34 12.58 -23.37
C GLY A 71 -8.43 12.76 -22.14
N TRP A 72 -9.01 12.78 -20.94
CA TRP A 72 -8.27 12.84 -19.67
C TRP A 72 -7.88 11.43 -19.21
N ARG A 73 -6.77 11.32 -18.45
CA ARG A 73 -6.37 10.05 -17.82
C ARG A 73 -7.21 9.68 -16.60
N GLY A 74 -7.80 10.69 -15.95
CA GLY A 74 -8.75 10.56 -14.86
C GLY A 74 -9.48 11.90 -14.65
N ALA A 75 -10.56 11.88 -13.87
CA ALA A 75 -11.34 13.09 -13.57
C ALA A 75 -11.57 13.23 -12.06
N ARG A 76 -11.41 14.45 -11.54
CA ARG A 76 -11.86 14.84 -10.21
C ARG A 76 -13.20 15.54 -10.36
N LEU A 77 -14.20 15.08 -9.61
CA LEU A 77 -15.54 15.65 -9.65
C LEU A 77 -15.76 16.54 -8.42
N ALA A 78 -16.46 17.64 -8.60
CA ALA A 78 -16.94 18.50 -7.54
C ALA A 78 -18.43 18.78 -7.77
N VAL A 79 -19.24 18.56 -6.75
CA VAL A 79 -20.69 18.76 -6.81
C VAL A 79 -21.12 19.58 -5.61
N ARG A 80 -21.88 20.63 -5.87
CA ARG A 80 -22.59 21.40 -4.85
C ARG A 80 -24.06 21.38 -5.17
N GLY A 81 -24.91 21.18 -4.17
CA GLY A 81 -26.36 21.21 -4.42
C GLY A 81 -27.17 21.70 -3.24
N ARG A 82 -28.43 22.01 -3.53
CA ARG A 82 -29.41 22.61 -2.61
C ARG A 82 -30.76 21.88 -2.67
N PRO A 83 -31.60 22.01 -1.63
CA PRO A 83 -32.97 21.51 -1.63
C PRO A 83 -33.73 22.02 -2.86
N GLY A 84 -34.52 21.14 -3.48
CA GLY A 84 -35.19 21.40 -4.75
C GLY A 84 -34.42 20.91 -5.99
N GLY A 85 -33.25 20.27 -5.79
CA GLY A 85 -32.53 19.58 -6.86
C GLY A 85 -31.59 20.47 -7.68
N THR A 86 -31.45 21.75 -7.32
CA THR A 86 -30.47 22.65 -7.96
C THR A 86 -29.05 22.20 -7.62
N PHE A 87 -28.21 22.08 -8.64
CA PHE A 87 -26.81 21.71 -8.46
C PHE A 87 -25.87 22.48 -9.41
N ASP A 88 -24.62 22.57 -8.97
CA ASP A 88 -23.44 22.97 -9.74
C ASP A 88 -22.46 21.79 -9.72
N PHE A 89 -22.21 21.24 -10.90
CA PHE A 89 -21.30 20.12 -11.11
C PHE A 89 -20.10 20.59 -11.93
N GLY A 90 -18.91 20.35 -11.41
CA GLY A 90 -17.64 20.54 -12.09
C GLY A 90 -16.87 19.23 -12.18
N ALA A 91 -16.13 19.06 -13.28
CA ALA A 91 -15.09 18.05 -13.38
C ALA A 91 -13.82 18.67 -13.98
N GLU A 92 -12.69 18.28 -13.42
CA GLU A 92 -11.36 18.69 -13.83
C GLU A 92 -10.49 17.44 -14.09
N PRO A 93 -9.40 17.56 -14.87
CA PRO A 93 -8.43 16.49 -14.99
C PRO A 93 -7.94 16.04 -13.61
N GLY A 94 -7.74 14.73 -13.43
CA GLY A 94 -7.28 14.15 -12.17
C GLY A 94 -5.85 14.53 -11.77
N THR A 95 -5.14 15.36 -12.55
CA THR A 95 -3.76 15.73 -12.26
C THR A 95 -3.63 16.38 -10.89
N VAL A 96 -2.65 15.93 -10.10
CA VAL A 96 -2.36 16.51 -8.78
C VAL A 96 -1.03 17.25 -8.83
N LEU A 97 -1.02 18.50 -8.34
CA LEU A 97 0.20 19.28 -8.11
C LEU A 97 0.51 19.24 -6.61
N SER A 98 1.69 18.79 -6.24
CA SER A 98 2.15 18.72 -4.85
C SER A 98 3.61 19.11 -4.76
N GLY A 99 3.91 20.28 -4.17
CA GLY A 99 5.27 20.79 -4.04
C GLY A 99 5.95 20.92 -5.40
N ASP A 100 6.98 20.11 -5.63
CA ASP A 100 7.77 20.04 -6.87
C ASP A 100 7.35 18.90 -7.82
N THR A 101 6.24 18.21 -7.52
CA THR A 101 5.77 17.01 -8.23
C THR A 101 4.43 17.23 -8.92
N VAL A 102 4.31 16.72 -10.14
CA VAL A 102 3.08 16.60 -10.93
C VAL A 102 2.73 15.12 -11.04
N VAL A 103 1.52 14.74 -10.62
CA VAL A 103 0.98 13.39 -10.80
C VAL A 103 -0.07 13.43 -11.91
N LEU A 104 0.28 12.93 -13.09
CA LEU A 104 -0.56 12.91 -14.30
C LEU A 104 -1.67 11.86 -14.26
N ASP A 105 -1.43 10.76 -13.54
CA ASP A 105 -2.42 9.72 -13.28
C ASP A 105 -2.35 9.34 -11.79
N PRO A 106 -3.13 10.00 -10.91
CA PRO A 106 -3.15 9.67 -9.47
C PRO A 106 -3.75 8.30 -9.19
N GLY A 107 -4.39 7.69 -10.19
CA GLY A 107 -4.98 6.39 -10.10
C GLY A 107 -4.00 5.25 -10.37
N TYR A 108 -2.86 5.54 -10.99
CA TYR A 108 -1.89 4.53 -11.32
C TYR A 108 -1.37 3.80 -10.06
N VAL A 109 -1.47 2.48 -10.09
CA VAL A 109 -0.85 1.60 -9.09
C VAL A 109 0.20 0.77 -9.81
N HIS A 110 1.45 0.86 -9.35
CA HIS A 110 2.49 -0.01 -9.89
C HIS A 110 2.20 -1.46 -9.50
N PRO A 111 2.17 -2.41 -10.46
CA PRO A 111 1.91 -3.81 -10.14
C PRO A 111 3.00 -4.37 -9.23
N LEU A 112 2.61 -5.10 -8.19
CA LEU A 112 3.55 -5.80 -7.30
C LEU A 112 3.85 -7.21 -7.85
N PRO A 113 5.04 -7.79 -7.56
CA PRO A 113 5.56 -8.98 -8.23
C PRO A 113 4.61 -10.18 -8.23
N ASP A 114 3.98 -10.45 -7.08
CA ASP A 114 3.20 -11.68 -6.85
C ASP A 114 1.69 -11.44 -6.75
N GLU A 115 1.20 -10.23 -7.05
CA GLU A 115 -0.23 -9.88 -6.91
C GLU A 115 -1.13 -10.80 -7.74
N ARG A 116 -0.64 -11.29 -8.89
CA ARG A 116 -1.39 -12.15 -9.83
C ARG A 116 -0.79 -13.55 -10.01
N ALA A 117 0.20 -13.92 -9.21
CA ALA A 117 0.81 -15.24 -9.31
C ALA A 117 -0.21 -16.36 -8.99
N PRO A 118 -0.07 -17.57 -9.55
CA PRO A 118 -0.90 -18.71 -9.15
C PRO A 118 -0.81 -18.93 -7.63
N GLY A 119 -1.96 -19.10 -6.99
CA GLY A 119 -2.03 -19.35 -5.55
C GLY A 119 -1.64 -20.78 -5.18
N SER A 120 -1.55 -21.03 -3.87
CA SER A 120 -1.35 -22.38 -3.35
C SER A 120 -2.40 -23.38 -3.82
N ALA A 121 -1.96 -24.62 -4.03
CA ALA A 121 -2.83 -25.79 -4.23
C ALA A 121 -2.99 -26.64 -2.96
N LEU A 122 -2.41 -26.22 -1.84
CA LEU A 122 -2.50 -26.92 -0.56
C LEU A 122 -3.89 -26.75 0.08
N PRO A 123 -4.36 -27.75 0.86
CA PRO A 123 -5.62 -27.62 1.57
C PRO A 123 -5.52 -26.54 2.67
N PRO A 124 -6.65 -25.90 3.03
CA PRO A 124 -6.70 -24.95 4.11
C PRO A 124 -6.10 -25.51 5.41
N ALA A 125 -5.48 -24.64 6.19
CA ALA A 125 -4.98 -24.96 7.51
C ALA A 125 -6.05 -24.76 8.59
N GLY A 126 -5.75 -25.18 9.81
CA GLY A 126 -6.65 -25.05 10.96
C GLY A 126 -7.43 -26.31 11.31
N ASP A 127 -7.78 -26.39 12.59
CA ASP A 127 -8.67 -27.36 13.22
C ASP A 127 -9.60 -26.61 14.17
N ALA A 128 -10.88 -26.53 13.77
CA ALA A 128 -11.91 -25.80 14.49
C ALA A 128 -12.10 -26.28 15.94
N ALA A 129 -12.11 -27.59 16.17
CA ALA A 129 -12.33 -28.14 17.51
C ALA A 129 -11.15 -27.83 18.42
N ARG A 130 -9.93 -27.95 17.89
CA ARG A 130 -8.70 -27.64 18.63
C ARG A 130 -8.55 -26.16 18.92
N ALA A 131 -8.91 -25.27 17.98
CA ALA A 131 -8.90 -23.83 18.19
C ALA A 131 -9.84 -23.41 19.33
N VAL A 132 -11.09 -23.91 19.33
CA VAL A 132 -12.05 -23.61 20.40
C VAL A 132 -11.60 -24.15 21.75
N ALA A 133 -11.01 -25.35 21.78
CA ALA A 133 -10.46 -25.91 23.01
C ALA A 133 -9.31 -25.05 23.57
N ALA A 134 -8.38 -24.63 22.71
CA ALA A 134 -7.24 -23.79 23.09
C ALA A 134 -7.70 -22.41 23.58
N LEU A 135 -8.61 -21.74 22.86
CA LEU A 135 -9.18 -20.46 23.26
C LEU A 135 -9.82 -20.52 24.65
N ARG A 136 -10.70 -21.49 24.87
CA ARG A 136 -11.40 -21.61 26.16
C ARG A 136 -10.43 -21.92 27.30
N ALA A 137 -9.37 -22.68 27.05
CA ALA A 137 -8.34 -22.94 28.05
C ALA A 137 -7.54 -21.67 28.36
N PHE A 138 -7.15 -20.92 27.33
CA PHE A 138 -6.44 -19.65 27.46
C PHE A 138 -7.26 -18.61 28.23
N LEU A 139 -8.54 -18.43 27.88
CA LEU A 139 -9.45 -17.52 28.57
C LEU A 139 -9.60 -17.84 30.05
N ARG A 140 -9.72 -19.12 30.41
CA ARG A 140 -9.76 -19.56 31.82
C ARG A 140 -8.45 -19.24 32.55
N GLY A 141 -7.30 -19.60 31.97
CA GLY A 141 -6.00 -19.33 32.59
C GLY A 141 -5.74 -17.83 32.77
N ARG A 142 -6.12 -17.02 31.77
CA ARG A 142 -6.02 -15.56 31.85
C ARG A 142 -6.92 -14.98 32.95
N ALA A 143 -8.17 -15.43 33.06
CA ALA A 143 -9.09 -15.01 34.10
C ALA A 143 -8.57 -15.34 35.51
N GLU A 144 -8.00 -16.54 35.68
CA GLU A 144 -7.36 -16.97 36.94
C GLU A 144 -6.17 -16.08 37.33
N LEU A 145 -5.34 -15.70 36.36
CA LEU A 145 -4.16 -14.85 36.59
C LEU A 145 -4.51 -13.38 36.89
N LEU A 146 -5.50 -12.83 36.18
CA LEU A 146 -5.93 -11.45 36.38
C LEU A 146 -6.89 -11.28 37.58
N GLY A 147 -7.41 -12.39 38.13
CA GLY A 147 -8.40 -12.35 39.20
C GLY A 147 -9.75 -11.76 38.77
N GLU A 148 -10.01 -11.74 37.47
CA GLU A 148 -11.23 -11.19 36.87
C GLU A 148 -12.19 -12.29 36.41
N ALA A 149 -13.46 -11.95 36.23
CA ALA A 149 -14.39 -12.85 35.56
C ALA A 149 -13.98 -13.02 34.10
N GLU A 150 -14.19 -14.22 33.55
CA GLU A 150 -13.99 -14.49 32.13
C GLU A 150 -14.91 -13.57 31.31
N GLN A 151 -14.35 -12.49 30.78
CA GLN A 151 -15.05 -11.55 29.89
C GLN A 151 -14.89 -12.04 28.46
N SER A 152 -16.01 -12.43 27.86
CA SER A 152 -16.10 -12.82 26.45
C SER A 152 -17.34 -12.16 25.88
N ALA A 153 -17.19 -11.52 24.72
CA ALA A 153 -18.32 -11.07 23.95
C ALA A 153 -19.23 -12.24 23.56
N PRO A 154 -20.54 -12.01 23.38
CA PRO A 154 -21.46 -13.06 22.95
C PRO A 154 -21.00 -13.66 21.61
N PRO A 155 -21.27 -14.95 21.36
CA PRO A 155 -20.94 -15.59 20.10
C PRO A 155 -21.77 -15.00 18.95
N ALA A 156 -21.16 -14.94 17.76
CA ALA A 156 -21.89 -14.66 16.53
C ALA A 156 -22.82 -15.83 16.18
N THR A 157 -23.96 -15.55 15.55
CA THR A 157 -24.81 -16.61 14.98
C THR A 157 -24.23 -17.12 13.65
N PRO A 158 -24.55 -18.36 13.23
CA PRO A 158 -24.16 -18.88 11.92
C PRO A 158 -24.57 -17.98 10.74
N GLU A 159 -25.71 -17.28 10.86
CA GLU A 159 -26.23 -16.35 9.86
C GLU A 159 -25.40 -15.07 9.78
N GLN A 160 -24.96 -14.52 10.92
CA GLN A 160 -24.07 -13.36 10.97
C GLN A 160 -22.73 -13.68 10.30
N VAL A 161 -22.15 -14.84 10.63
CA VAL A 161 -20.91 -15.29 10.00
C VAL A 161 -21.10 -15.48 8.49
N ALA A 162 -22.21 -16.09 8.06
CA ALA A 162 -22.50 -16.27 6.65
C ALA A 162 -22.73 -14.94 5.90
N GLU A 163 -23.26 -13.90 6.57
CA GLU A 163 -23.35 -12.55 6.01
C GLU A 163 -21.98 -11.90 5.87
N ALA A 164 -21.12 -12.01 6.89
CA ALA A 164 -19.75 -11.51 6.81
C ALA A 164 -18.97 -12.16 5.65
N GLU A 165 -19.06 -13.50 5.50
CA GLU A 165 -18.46 -14.24 4.39
C GLU A 165 -18.99 -13.77 3.01
N ARG A 166 -20.30 -13.48 2.90
CA ARG A 166 -20.89 -12.91 1.68
C ARG A 166 -20.32 -11.53 1.36
N ARG A 167 -20.19 -10.64 2.36
CA ARG A 167 -19.65 -9.29 2.19
C ARG A 167 -18.16 -9.32 1.82
N LEU A 168 -17.38 -10.20 2.44
CA LEU A 168 -15.96 -10.40 2.10
C LEU A 168 -15.74 -10.99 0.71
N GLY A 169 -16.71 -11.76 0.21
CA GLY A 169 -16.59 -12.55 -1.02
C GLY A 169 -15.80 -13.86 -0.83
N HIS A 170 -15.49 -14.22 0.42
CA HIS A 170 -14.70 -15.40 0.77
C HIS A 170 -15.29 -16.11 1.99
N ARG A 171 -15.18 -17.44 2.02
CA ARG A 171 -15.47 -18.23 3.22
C ARG A 171 -14.30 -18.08 4.21
N LEU A 172 -14.60 -17.94 5.49
CA LEU A 172 -13.56 -17.92 6.53
C LEU A 172 -12.98 -19.33 6.71
N PRO A 173 -11.70 -19.46 7.15
CA PRO A 173 -11.14 -20.73 7.59
C PRO A 173 -11.98 -21.34 8.72
N ASP A 174 -12.07 -22.66 8.79
CA ASP A 174 -12.97 -23.34 9.73
C ASP A 174 -12.65 -23.03 11.20
N ASP A 175 -11.38 -22.80 11.52
CA ASP A 175 -10.91 -22.42 12.86
C ASP A 175 -11.25 -20.98 13.24
N LEU A 176 -11.07 -20.01 12.33
CA LEU A 176 -11.53 -18.64 12.54
C LEU A 176 -13.07 -18.56 12.63
N ARG A 177 -13.78 -19.35 11.81
CA ARG A 177 -15.23 -19.47 11.89
C ARG A 177 -15.67 -19.94 13.28
N ALA A 178 -14.99 -20.96 13.82
CA ALA A 178 -15.30 -21.52 15.13
C ALA A 178 -14.96 -20.56 16.29
N LEU A 179 -13.95 -19.70 16.11
CA LEU A 179 -13.62 -18.61 17.02
C LEU A 179 -14.81 -17.63 17.13
N TYR A 180 -15.31 -17.11 16.01
CA TYR A 180 -16.46 -16.18 15.99
C TYR A 180 -17.76 -16.78 16.53
N LEU A 181 -17.98 -18.08 16.29
CA LEU A 181 -19.11 -18.82 16.90
C LEU A 181 -18.94 -19.08 18.40
N THR A 182 -17.78 -18.75 18.97
CA THR A 182 -17.52 -18.79 20.41
C THR A 182 -17.56 -17.39 21.03
N THR A 183 -17.02 -16.39 20.34
CA THR A 183 -17.04 -14.98 20.75
C THR A 183 -16.91 -14.06 19.54
N ASP A 184 -17.79 -13.06 19.42
CA ASP A 184 -17.80 -12.11 18.30
C ASP A 184 -16.90 -10.88 18.53
N GLY A 185 -15.87 -10.98 19.38
CA GLY A 185 -14.97 -9.84 19.61
C GLY A 185 -15.63 -8.60 20.24
N GLY A 186 -14.84 -7.53 20.39
CA GLY A 186 -15.24 -6.29 21.07
C GLY A 186 -15.48 -6.43 22.58
N GLY A 187 -15.66 -5.29 23.26
CA GLY A 187 -16.25 -5.26 24.61
C GLY A 187 -15.50 -6.04 25.71
N GLY A 188 -14.16 -5.96 25.73
CA GLY A 188 -13.31 -6.62 26.73
C GLY A 188 -12.45 -7.77 26.19
N THR A 189 -12.44 -7.98 24.87
CA THR A 189 -11.49 -8.89 24.20
C THR A 189 -10.13 -8.25 23.93
N SER A 190 -9.81 -7.13 24.57
CA SER A 190 -8.45 -6.57 24.56
C SER A 190 -7.46 -7.62 25.05
N SER A 191 -6.30 -7.71 24.41
CA SER A 191 -5.27 -8.71 24.72
C SER A 191 -5.75 -10.17 24.65
N LEU A 192 -6.71 -10.50 23.78
CA LEU A 192 -7.15 -11.89 23.58
C LEU A 192 -6.18 -12.70 22.75
N ILE A 193 -5.55 -12.08 21.75
CA ILE A 193 -4.64 -12.73 20.81
C ILE A 193 -3.41 -11.83 20.70
N ASP A 194 -2.27 -12.28 21.22
CA ASP A 194 -0.99 -11.54 21.16
C ASP A 194 -1.06 -10.08 21.63
N GLY A 195 -1.77 -9.81 22.75
CA GLY A 195 -1.95 -8.43 23.23
C GLY A 195 -2.94 -7.59 22.39
N ARG A 196 -3.49 -8.13 21.30
CA ARG A 196 -4.43 -7.45 20.39
C ARG A 196 -5.88 -7.75 20.72
N GLU A 197 -6.75 -6.82 20.31
CA GLU A 197 -8.20 -6.98 20.39
C GLU A 197 -8.71 -7.81 19.21
N LEU A 198 -9.61 -8.77 19.48
CA LEU A 198 -10.37 -9.46 18.44
C LEU A 198 -11.44 -8.51 17.87
N LEU A 199 -11.36 -8.23 16.57
CA LEU A 199 -12.36 -7.44 15.85
C LEU A 199 -13.70 -8.18 15.82
N THR A 200 -14.80 -7.45 15.98
CA THR A 200 -16.12 -7.99 15.69
C THR A 200 -16.27 -8.37 14.23
N LEU A 201 -17.22 -9.23 13.87
CA LEU A 201 -17.45 -9.58 12.45
C LEU A 201 -17.69 -8.35 11.56
N ASP A 202 -18.40 -7.33 12.07
CA ASP A 202 -18.66 -6.11 11.29
C ASP A 202 -17.40 -5.26 11.12
N GLU A 203 -16.61 -5.09 12.19
CA GLU A 203 -15.33 -4.40 12.14
C GLU A 203 -14.30 -5.14 11.27
N MET A 204 -14.29 -6.47 11.31
CA MET A 204 -13.46 -7.34 10.47
C MET A 204 -13.76 -7.09 8.98
N VAL A 205 -15.04 -7.06 8.60
CA VAL A 205 -15.45 -6.75 7.23
C VAL A 205 -15.06 -5.32 6.85
N HIS A 206 -15.30 -4.36 7.74
CA HIS A 206 -14.95 -2.96 7.51
C HIS A 206 -13.43 -2.77 7.34
N ALA A 207 -12.62 -3.41 8.18
CA ALA A 207 -11.17 -3.39 8.09
C ALA A 207 -10.69 -4.06 6.79
N ALA A 208 -11.27 -5.19 6.40
CA ALA A 208 -10.95 -5.86 5.14
C ALA A 208 -11.27 -4.98 3.91
N GLU A 209 -12.32 -4.14 3.98
CA GLU A 209 -12.64 -3.17 2.95
C GLU A 209 -11.64 -2.00 2.94
N HIS A 210 -11.20 -1.49 4.09
CA HIS A 210 -10.30 -0.33 4.19
C HIS A 210 -8.83 -0.65 3.91
N LEU A 211 -8.34 -1.80 4.39
CA LEU A 211 -6.95 -2.22 4.19
C LEU A 211 -6.61 -2.52 2.72
N ARG A 212 -7.63 -2.82 1.90
CA ARG A 212 -7.47 -2.92 0.42
C ARG A 212 -6.92 -1.65 -0.23
N TYR A 213 -6.98 -0.53 0.48
CA TYR A 213 -6.64 0.79 -0.04
C TYR A 213 -5.48 1.46 0.71
N ALA A 214 -5.29 1.15 2.00
CA ALA A 214 -4.29 1.81 2.84
C ALA A 214 -2.83 1.62 2.34
N GLY A 215 -2.52 0.47 1.72
CA GLY A 215 -1.19 0.16 1.18
C GLY A 215 -0.84 0.86 -0.14
N ARG A 216 -1.83 1.32 -0.92
CA ARG A 216 -1.61 1.84 -2.29
C ARG A 216 -1.39 3.36 -2.36
N PHE A 217 -1.80 4.11 -1.33
CA PHE A 217 -1.73 5.58 -1.31
C PHE A 217 -0.49 6.15 -0.61
N ARG A 218 0.34 5.32 0.03
CA ARG A 218 1.53 5.79 0.75
C ARG A 218 2.70 6.02 -0.22
N PHE A 219 2.86 7.25 -0.67
CA PHE A 219 4.15 7.87 -1.04
C PHE A 219 5.00 7.21 -2.15
N ALA A 220 4.40 6.40 -3.04
CA ALA A 220 5.13 5.61 -4.05
C ALA A 220 6.13 6.41 -4.92
N TRP A 221 5.93 7.73 -5.03
CA TRP A 221 6.81 8.60 -5.79
C TRP A 221 8.05 9.08 -5.03
N ASP A 222 7.96 9.31 -3.72
CA ASP A 222 9.05 9.88 -2.93
C ASP A 222 10.02 8.80 -2.43
N GLU A 223 9.51 7.61 -2.10
CA GLU A 223 10.29 6.50 -1.54
C GLU A 223 9.90 5.15 -2.19
N PRO A 224 10.25 4.93 -3.48
CA PRO A 224 9.87 3.71 -4.19
C PRO A 224 10.53 2.45 -3.61
N GLY A 225 11.66 2.59 -2.91
CA GLY A 225 12.32 1.48 -2.23
C GLY A 225 11.39 0.82 -1.21
N ASP A 226 10.70 1.63 -0.40
CA ASP A 226 9.84 1.15 0.68
C ASP A 226 8.44 0.80 0.17
N ALA A 227 7.93 1.55 -0.82
CA ALA A 227 6.56 1.40 -1.32
C ALA A 227 6.37 0.37 -2.44
N ALA A 228 7.42 -0.01 -3.17
CA ALA A 228 7.30 -0.84 -4.38
C ALA A 228 8.22 -2.06 -4.42
N VAL A 229 9.03 -2.29 -3.38
CA VAL A 229 9.89 -3.47 -3.25
C VAL A 229 9.49 -4.26 -1.99
N PRO A 230 8.40 -5.05 -2.05
CA PRO A 230 8.01 -5.90 -0.94
C PRO A 230 9.00 -7.06 -0.76
N PHE A 231 9.35 -7.32 0.49
CA PHE A 231 10.23 -8.43 0.88
C PHE A 231 9.48 -9.75 0.86
N GLU A 232 10.26 -10.82 0.77
CA GLU A 232 9.76 -12.19 0.88
C GLU A 232 9.81 -12.60 2.34
N PRO A 233 8.66 -12.76 3.01
CA PRO A 233 8.66 -13.22 4.39
C PRO A 233 9.00 -14.71 4.46
N ARG A 234 9.58 -15.09 5.59
CA ARG A 234 9.81 -16.49 5.91
C ARG A 234 8.52 -17.11 6.47
N PRO A 235 8.22 -18.39 6.18
CA PRO A 235 8.95 -19.26 5.26
C PRO A 235 8.76 -18.82 3.80
N HIS A 236 9.87 -18.82 3.07
CA HIS A 236 9.97 -18.33 1.69
C HIS A 236 8.97 -19.02 0.75
N GLY A 237 8.27 -18.23 -0.06
CA GLY A 237 7.22 -18.71 -0.95
C GLY A 237 5.89 -19.08 -0.29
N ALA A 238 5.73 -18.87 1.02
CA ALA A 238 4.46 -19.11 1.71
C ALA A 238 3.49 -17.93 1.56
N VAL A 239 3.99 -16.70 1.60
CA VAL A 239 3.19 -15.47 1.47
C VAL A 239 3.55 -14.78 0.16
N ARG A 240 2.57 -14.11 -0.45
CA ARG A 240 2.81 -13.30 -1.65
C ARG A 240 3.64 -12.08 -1.30
N ARG A 241 4.57 -11.71 -2.20
CA ARG A 241 5.31 -10.45 -2.12
C ARG A 241 4.44 -9.27 -2.59
N CYS A 242 3.60 -8.78 -1.69
CA CYS A 242 2.79 -7.58 -1.87
C CYS A 242 2.56 -6.90 -0.52
N HIS A 243 2.10 -5.64 -0.51
CA HIS A 243 1.80 -4.90 0.73
C HIS A 243 0.35 -5.08 1.19
N ASP A 244 -0.54 -5.40 0.25
CA ASP A 244 -1.94 -5.72 0.50
C ASP A 244 -2.41 -6.85 -0.43
N HIS A 245 -3.49 -7.53 -0.03
CA HIS A 245 -4.18 -8.49 -0.88
C HIS A 245 -5.65 -8.62 -0.46
N PRO A 246 -6.62 -8.67 -1.39
CA PRO A 246 -8.06 -8.77 -1.05
C PRO A 246 -8.44 -10.05 -0.30
N GLY A 247 -7.59 -11.08 -0.40
CA GLY A 247 -7.71 -12.35 0.32
C GLY A 247 -7.05 -12.36 1.71
N TRP A 248 -6.47 -11.25 2.18
CA TRP A 248 -5.96 -11.13 3.55
C TRP A 248 -7.05 -10.51 4.42
N VAL A 249 -7.63 -11.31 5.31
CA VAL A 249 -8.78 -10.88 6.13
C VAL A 249 -8.30 -10.57 7.55
N PRO A 250 -8.20 -9.27 7.94
CA PRO A 250 -7.79 -8.88 9.28
C PRO A 250 -8.83 -9.35 10.31
N PHE A 251 -8.40 -9.92 11.44
CA PHE A 251 -9.31 -10.37 12.50
C PHE A 251 -8.92 -9.84 13.88
N THR A 252 -7.74 -9.22 14.04
CA THR A 252 -7.37 -8.50 15.27
C THR A 252 -6.96 -7.07 14.98
N THR A 253 -6.86 -6.23 16.01
CA THR A 253 -6.30 -4.88 15.93
C THR A 253 -5.48 -4.55 17.17
N ASP A 254 -4.39 -3.82 16.99
CA ASP A 254 -3.64 -3.19 18.09
C ASP A 254 -4.08 -1.75 18.37
N GLY A 255 -5.08 -1.24 17.64
CA GLY A 255 -5.56 0.14 17.75
C GLY A 255 -4.69 1.19 17.05
N SER A 256 -3.54 0.81 16.50
CA SER A 256 -2.61 1.69 15.78
C SER A 256 -2.59 1.46 14.26
N GLY A 257 -3.37 0.49 13.79
CA GLY A 257 -3.52 0.17 12.37
C GLY A 257 -2.76 -1.09 11.95
N ASN A 258 -2.31 -1.92 12.89
CA ASN A 258 -1.79 -3.25 12.61
C ASN A 258 -2.76 -4.34 13.01
N HIS A 259 -2.75 -5.42 12.23
CA HIS A 259 -3.72 -6.49 12.32
C HIS A 259 -3.02 -7.84 12.15
N HIS A 260 -3.47 -8.85 12.89
CA HIS A 260 -3.36 -10.20 12.38
C HIS A 260 -4.41 -10.39 11.29
N ALA A 261 -4.03 -11.04 10.20
CA ALA A 261 -4.91 -11.39 9.10
C ALA A 261 -4.78 -12.87 8.74
N VAL A 262 -5.90 -13.52 8.41
CA VAL A 262 -5.86 -14.84 7.77
C VAL A 262 -5.63 -14.67 6.27
N ASP A 263 -4.67 -15.41 5.74
CA ASP A 263 -4.31 -15.38 4.33
C ASP A 263 -5.09 -16.45 3.56
N LEU A 264 -6.09 -16.02 2.79
CA LEU A 264 -6.91 -16.88 1.94
C LEU A 264 -6.34 -17.02 0.52
N ALA A 265 -5.25 -16.33 0.22
CA ALA A 265 -4.61 -16.34 -1.07
C ALA A 265 -3.07 -16.42 -0.94
N PRO A 266 -2.55 -17.46 -0.27
CA PRO A 266 -1.11 -17.61 -0.08
C PRO A 266 -0.37 -17.82 -1.41
N ALA A 267 0.94 -17.65 -1.34
CA ALA A 267 1.84 -18.06 -2.41
C ALA A 267 1.94 -19.59 -2.48
N ALA A 268 2.65 -20.10 -3.50
CA ALA A 268 2.59 -21.52 -3.88
C ALA A 268 2.93 -22.52 -2.76
N ALA A 269 3.82 -22.16 -1.82
CA ALA A 269 4.22 -23.02 -0.71
C ALA A 269 3.39 -22.81 0.57
N GLY A 270 2.53 -21.78 0.61
CA GLY A 270 1.73 -21.44 1.78
C GLY A 270 0.40 -22.19 1.81
N ARG A 271 -0.35 -22.05 2.91
CA ARG A 271 -1.64 -22.73 3.08
C ARG A 271 -2.75 -21.71 3.34
N PRO A 272 -3.91 -21.82 2.67
CA PRO A 272 -5.02 -20.92 2.96
C PRO A 272 -5.42 -21.02 4.44
N GLY A 273 -5.52 -19.89 5.13
CA GLY A 273 -5.78 -19.83 6.57
C GLY A 273 -4.53 -19.66 7.45
N GLN A 274 -3.32 -19.62 6.88
CA GLN A 274 -2.13 -19.15 7.61
C GLN A 274 -2.34 -17.71 8.11
N VAL A 275 -1.71 -17.36 9.23
CA VAL A 275 -1.85 -16.06 9.88
C VAL A 275 -0.65 -15.18 9.55
N LEU A 276 -0.95 -13.95 9.15
CA LEU A 276 -0.01 -12.89 8.84
C LEU A 276 -0.16 -11.71 9.80
N ASP A 277 0.91 -10.96 9.94
CA ASP A 277 0.95 -9.61 10.50
C ASP A 277 0.99 -8.62 9.33
N ILE A 278 0.02 -7.71 9.30
CA ILE A 278 -0.16 -6.69 8.27
C ILE A 278 -0.49 -5.34 8.90
N GLY A 279 -0.36 -4.26 8.13
CA GLY A 279 -0.81 -2.93 8.54
C GLY A 279 0.27 -1.86 8.49
N ALA A 280 0.08 -0.81 9.28
CA ALA A 280 0.84 0.43 9.22
C ALA A 280 2.36 0.28 9.37
N ASP A 281 2.80 -0.66 10.22
CA ASP A 281 4.23 -0.89 10.51
C ASP A 281 4.86 -1.92 9.57
N HIS A 282 4.05 -2.71 8.86
CA HIS A 282 4.47 -3.75 7.93
C HIS A 282 4.68 -3.21 6.50
N HIS A 283 5.31 -2.04 6.41
CA HIS A 283 5.54 -1.31 5.15
C HIS A 283 6.49 -2.05 4.20
N GLU A 284 7.39 -2.88 4.70
CA GLU A 284 8.28 -3.71 3.87
C GLU A 284 7.63 -4.99 3.34
N GLY A 285 6.41 -5.31 3.81
CA GLY A 285 5.66 -6.50 3.45
C GLY A 285 5.05 -7.20 4.68
N PRO A 286 4.13 -8.16 4.47
CA PRO A 286 3.51 -8.91 5.54
C PRO A 286 4.54 -9.78 6.26
N ARG A 287 4.32 -10.04 7.55
CA ARG A 287 5.11 -11.01 8.32
C ARG A 287 4.29 -12.29 8.52
N TYR A 288 4.90 -13.45 8.37
CA TYR A 288 4.26 -14.72 8.72
C TYR A 288 4.24 -14.90 10.23
N VAL A 289 3.10 -15.30 10.79
CA VAL A 289 2.93 -15.47 12.24
C VAL A 289 2.72 -16.94 12.60
N ALA A 290 1.79 -17.62 11.91
CA ALA A 290 1.45 -19.01 12.25
C ALA A 290 0.82 -19.76 11.08
N ASP A 291 0.90 -21.09 11.12
CA ASP A 291 0.27 -21.96 10.11
C ASP A 291 -1.25 -21.88 10.08
N SER A 292 -1.90 -21.44 11.16
CA SER A 292 -3.36 -21.30 11.29
C SER A 292 -3.75 -20.54 12.56
N VAL A 293 -5.01 -20.15 12.68
CA VAL A 293 -5.56 -19.60 13.93
C VAL A 293 -5.49 -20.65 15.04
N THR A 294 -5.70 -21.92 14.71
CA THR A 294 -5.47 -23.03 15.66
C THR A 294 -4.05 -23.03 16.20
N SER A 295 -3.03 -23.00 15.33
CA SER A 295 -1.62 -23.05 15.75
C SER A 295 -1.25 -21.83 16.59
N LEU A 296 -1.76 -20.65 16.22
CA LEU A 296 -1.58 -19.41 16.97
C LEU A 296 -2.14 -19.53 18.39
N LEU A 297 -3.39 -19.95 18.55
CA LEU A 297 -4.02 -20.10 19.86
C LEU A 297 -3.37 -21.19 20.73
N VAL A 298 -2.93 -22.29 20.11
CA VAL A 298 -2.20 -23.35 20.80
C VAL A 298 -0.85 -22.85 21.32
N HIS A 299 -0.13 -22.05 20.52
CA HIS A 299 1.12 -21.45 20.95
C HIS A 299 0.93 -20.46 22.11
N HIS A 300 -0.08 -19.59 22.04
CA HIS A 300 -0.40 -18.68 23.14
C HIS A 300 -0.74 -19.42 24.45
N LEU A 301 -1.49 -20.52 24.36
CA LEU A 301 -1.78 -21.36 25.52
C LEU A 301 -0.50 -21.97 26.10
N ASP A 302 0.41 -22.47 25.25
CA ASP A 302 1.68 -23.05 25.69
C ASP A 302 2.58 -22.01 26.37
N LEU A 303 2.65 -20.78 25.86
CA LEU A 303 3.36 -19.67 26.52
C LEU A 303 2.76 -19.35 27.90
N LEU A 304 1.43 -19.28 27.99
CA LEU A 304 0.72 -19.06 29.25
C LEU A 304 1.02 -20.17 30.28
N GLU A 305 0.93 -21.43 29.86
CA GLU A 305 1.15 -22.61 30.71
C GLU A 305 2.61 -22.72 31.19
N ARG A 306 3.57 -22.22 30.40
CA ARG A 306 5.00 -22.19 30.74
C ARG A 306 5.42 -20.96 31.57
N GLY A 307 4.53 -19.98 31.75
CA GLY A 307 4.84 -18.76 32.48
C GLY A 307 5.61 -17.72 31.66
N HIS A 308 5.57 -17.79 30.33
CA HIS A 308 6.20 -16.82 29.43
C HIS A 308 5.24 -15.65 29.15
N TYR A 309 5.02 -14.84 30.18
CA TYR A 309 4.16 -13.68 30.12
C TYR A 309 4.57 -12.62 31.16
N ALA A 310 4.20 -11.38 30.87
CA ALA A 310 4.25 -10.26 31.79
C ALA A 310 2.83 -9.79 32.13
N LEU A 311 2.57 -9.57 33.41
CA LEU A 311 1.38 -8.87 33.89
C LEU A 311 1.68 -7.38 33.92
N GLN A 312 0.83 -6.59 33.26
CA GLN A 312 0.88 -5.14 33.29
C GLN A 312 -0.21 -4.62 34.23
N ASP A 313 0.20 -3.81 35.21
CA ASP A 313 -0.69 -3.23 36.22
C ASP A 313 -1.41 -1.96 35.73
N ASP A 314 -1.28 -1.61 34.44
CA ASP A 314 -2.03 -0.51 33.83
C ASP A 314 -3.54 -0.78 33.91
N TRP A 315 -4.39 0.25 33.89
CA TRP A 315 -5.84 0.06 34.00
C TRP A 315 -6.52 0.05 32.62
N PRO A 316 -7.19 -1.04 32.20
CA PRO A 316 -7.37 -2.31 32.91
C PRO A 316 -6.13 -3.23 32.84
N PRO A 317 -5.90 -4.06 33.88
CA PRO A 317 -4.73 -4.94 33.94
C PRO A 317 -4.77 -5.90 32.76
N HIS A 318 -3.63 -6.07 32.09
CA HIS A 318 -3.56 -6.88 30.89
C HIS A 318 -2.33 -7.79 30.91
N LEU A 319 -2.46 -8.89 30.17
CA LEU A 319 -1.45 -9.94 30.05
C LEU A 319 -0.78 -9.81 28.69
N LEU A 320 0.54 -9.64 28.69
CA LEU A 320 1.37 -9.68 27.48
C LEU A 320 2.14 -10.98 27.47
N LEU A 321 2.04 -11.74 26.39
CA LEU A 321 2.85 -12.94 26.21
C LEU A 321 4.25 -12.53 25.76
N ASP A 322 5.28 -13.20 26.26
CA ASP A 322 6.64 -12.92 25.82
C ASP A 322 6.76 -13.30 24.34
N ARG A 323 7.35 -12.41 23.53
CA ARG A 323 7.77 -12.77 22.18
C ARG A 323 8.76 -13.92 22.26
N ASP A 324 8.64 -14.88 21.34
CA ASP A 324 9.62 -15.95 21.22
C ASP A 324 11.01 -15.33 21.01
N PRO A 325 12.02 -15.59 21.87
CA PRO A 325 13.37 -15.08 21.68
C PRO A 325 14.02 -15.56 20.38
N ASP A 326 13.47 -16.59 19.74
CA ASP A 326 13.85 -17.05 18.40
C ASP A 326 13.15 -16.28 17.26
N GLU A 327 12.26 -15.31 17.55
CA GLU A 327 11.77 -14.36 16.54
C GLU A 327 12.97 -13.62 15.94
N GLU A 328 13.09 -13.71 14.61
CA GLU A 328 14.26 -13.18 13.91
C GLU A 328 14.42 -11.68 14.16
N PRO A 329 15.66 -11.20 14.40
CA PRO A 329 15.90 -9.79 14.57
C PRO A 329 15.47 -9.02 13.32
N GLU A 330 15.04 -7.77 13.53
CA GLU A 330 14.86 -6.78 12.47
C GLU A 330 16.09 -6.77 11.55
N GLU A 331 15.88 -6.57 10.23
CA GLU A 331 16.97 -6.61 9.26
C GLU A 331 18.13 -5.71 9.73
N PRO A 332 19.38 -6.17 9.62
CA PRO A 332 20.50 -5.48 10.24
C PRO A 332 20.66 -4.07 9.67
N GLU A 333 20.61 -3.06 10.55
CA GLU A 333 21.03 -1.71 10.19
C GLU A 333 22.55 -1.68 9.96
N TRP A 334 22.95 -1.31 8.75
CA TRP A 334 24.36 -1.26 8.37
C TRP A 334 24.95 0.09 8.75
N SER A 335 26.00 0.06 9.58
CA SER A 335 26.74 1.27 9.91
C SER A 335 27.61 1.77 8.74
N ASP A 336 28.05 3.03 8.82
CA ASP A 336 29.03 3.61 7.90
C ASP A 336 30.29 2.76 7.66
N ALA A 337 30.63 1.89 8.62
CA ALA A 337 31.81 1.03 8.59
C ALA A 337 31.83 0.06 7.39
N GLY A 338 30.69 -0.17 6.73
CA GLY A 338 30.60 -0.90 5.46
C GLY A 338 29.90 -2.25 5.58
N LEU A 339 29.99 -3.02 4.50
CA LEU A 339 29.40 -4.36 4.38
C LEU A 339 30.27 -5.41 5.09
N PRO A 340 29.68 -6.47 5.65
CA PRO A 340 30.41 -7.57 6.24
C PRO A 340 30.97 -8.42 5.11
N ALA A 341 32.03 -9.17 5.40
CA ALA A 341 32.66 -10.03 4.41
C ALA A 341 31.72 -11.14 3.89
N ALA A 342 30.72 -11.53 4.68
CA ALA A 342 29.75 -12.57 4.34
C ALA A 342 28.36 -12.17 4.85
N PRO A 343 27.56 -11.44 4.05
CA PRO A 343 26.15 -11.21 4.37
C PRO A 343 25.39 -12.55 4.40
N GLY A 344 24.33 -12.63 5.22
CA GLY A 344 23.49 -13.81 5.31
C GLY A 344 22.73 -14.10 3.99
N PRO A 345 22.40 -15.37 3.71
CA PRO A 345 21.72 -15.76 2.46
C PRO A 345 20.29 -15.20 2.35
N ASP A 346 19.72 -14.80 3.47
CA ASP A 346 18.36 -14.25 3.55
C ASP A 346 18.31 -12.71 3.58
N LEU A 347 19.46 -12.03 3.42
CA LEU A 347 19.50 -10.57 3.37
C LEU A 347 18.72 -10.05 2.16
N GLN A 348 17.72 -9.18 2.39
CA GLN A 348 16.90 -8.58 1.34
C GLN A 348 17.13 -7.07 1.18
N SER A 349 17.49 -6.38 2.27
CA SER A 349 17.82 -4.95 2.25
C SER A 349 19.22 -4.63 2.76
N VAL A 350 19.85 -3.66 2.11
CA VAL A 350 21.00 -2.93 2.66
C VAL A 350 20.65 -1.46 2.63
N ARG A 351 20.61 -0.83 3.80
CA ARG A 351 20.48 0.62 3.96
C ARG A 351 21.68 1.16 4.74
N ILE A 352 22.46 2.02 4.09
CA ILE A 352 23.59 2.73 4.69
C ILE A 352 23.35 4.22 4.50
N THR A 353 23.25 4.95 5.61
CA THR A 353 23.16 6.41 5.61
C THR A 353 24.57 6.99 5.78
N PRO A 354 25.26 7.38 4.69
CA PRO A 354 26.66 7.78 4.76
C PRO A 354 26.87 9.05 5.57
N ARG A 355 27.79 9.04 6.54
CA ARG A 355 28.36 10.28 7.09
C ARG A 355 29.38 10.87 6.12
N ALA A 356 29.16 12.12 5.71
CA ALA A 356 30.07 12.83 4.82
C ALA A 356 31.40 13.21 5.53
N PRO A 357 32.56 13.04 4.85
CA PRO A 357 32.76 12.40 3.55
C PRO A 357 32.84 10.87 3.66
N ALA A 358 32.10 10.15 2.80
CA ALA A 358 32.09 8.69 2.78
C ALA A 358 33.02 8.16 1.67
N ALA A 359 33.91 7.23 2.02
CA ALA A 359 34.71 6.51 1.02
C ALA A 359 33.81 5.63 0.13
N PRO A 360 34.19 5.34 -1.12
CA PRO A 360 33.45 4.40 -1.95
C PRO A 360 33.23 3.04 -1.27
N LEU A 361 32.15 2.34 -1.62
CA LEU A 361 31.79 1.03 -1.09
C LEU A 361 31.93 -0.04 -2.17
N ASP A 362 32.75 -1.05 -1.91
CA ASP A 362 32.84 -2.25 -2.76
C ASP A 362 31.63 -3.16 -2.50
N LEU A 363 30.91 -3.49 -3.58
CA LEU A 363 29.72 -4.33 -3.55
C LEU A 363 30.01 -5.82 -3.71
N ALA A 364 31.26 -6.23 -3.93
CA ALA A 364 31.63 -7.65 -4.09
C ALA A 364 31.08 -8.59 -2.99
N PRO A 365 31.03 -8.21 -1.69
CA PRO A 365 30.46 -9.07 -0.65
C PRO A 365 28.98 -9.42 -0.85
N LEU A 366 28.20 -8.57 -1.54
CA LEU A 366 26.76 -8.78 -1.77
C LEU A 366 26.47 -9.97 -2.69
N ALA A 367 27.46 -10.49 -3.42
CA ALA A 367 27.32 -11.70 -4.21
C ALA A 367 26.91 -12.93 -3.36
N ALA A 368 27.11 -12.89 -2.04
CA ALA A 368 26.68 -13.93 -1.11
C ALA A 368 25.21 -13.76 -0.60
N ALA A 369 24.51 -12.70 -1.02
CA ALA A 369 23.13 -12.41 -0.66
C ALA A 369 22.17 -12.62 -1.85
N PRO A 370 21.81 -13.88 -2.18
CA PRO A 370 21.02 -14.20 -3.37
C PRO A 370 19.58 -13.67 -3.34
N ARG A 371 19.12 -13.17 -2.18
CA ARG A 371 17.80 -12.56 -1.99
C ARG A 371 17.84 -11.04 -1.90
N LEU A 372 18.98 -10.40 -2.16
CA LEU A 372 19.10 -8.95 -2.09
C LEU A 372 18.19 -8.28 -3.14
N ARG A 373 17.29 -7.41 -2.66
CA ARG A 373 16.29 -6.70 -3.46
C ARG A 373 16.45 -5.19 -3.40
N ARG A 374 16.82 -4.67 -2.23
CA ARG A 374 16.97 -3.23 -1.98
C ARG A 374 18.41 -2.90 -1.60
N LEU A 375 19.01 -1.95 -2.31
CA LEU A 375 20.32 -1.40 -1.98
C LEU A 375 20.24 0.13 -1.92
N ASP A 376 20.28 0.68 -0.73
CA ASP A 376 20.32 2.12 -0.45
C ASP A 376 21.65 2.51 0.20
N LEU A 377 22.46 3.26 -0.53
CA LEU A 377 23.74 3.80 -0.10
C LEU A 377 23.72 5.34 0.01
N GLY A 378 22.54 5.95 -0.06
CA GLY A 378 22.37 7.41 -0.11
C GLY A 378 23.08 8.04 -1.31
N ALA A 379 24.12 8.83 -1.05
CA ALA A 379 24.99 9.44 -2.08
C ALA A 379 26.39 8.81 -2.11
N ARG A 380 26.64 7.73 -1.36
CA ARG A 380 27.94 7.06 -1.32
C ARG A 380 28.21 6.37 -2.65
N THR A 381 29.41 6.55 -3.19
CA THR A 381 29.83 5.92 -4.44
C THR A 381 29.91 4.40 -4.28
N ALA A 382 29.24 3.66 -5.16
CA ALA A 382 29.36 2.22 -5.28
C ALA A 382 30.46 1.84 -6.28
N ILE A 383 31.26 0.82 -5.94
CA ILE A 383 32.25 0.20 -6.82
C ILE A 383 31.85 -1.25 -7.04
N GLY A 384 32.02 -1.74 -8.27
CA GLY A 384 31.77 -3.14 -8.60
C GLY A 384 30.29 -3.47 -8.79
N LEU A 385 29.52 -2.56 -9.41
CA LEU A 385 28.08 -2.75 -9.73
C LEU A 385 27.78 -4.05 -10.49
N GLY A 386 28.77 -4.62 -11.20
CA GLY A 386 28.64 -5.92 -11.84
C GLY A 386 28.27 -7.07 -10.88
N ALA A 387 28.57 -6.93 -9.58
CA ALA A 387 28.17 -7.90 -8.55
C ALA A 387 26.65 -7.99 -8.37
N LEU A 388 25.89 -6.98 -8.81
CA LEU A 388 24.43 -6.95 -8.70
C LEU A 388 23.73 -7.73 -9.82
N ARG A 389 24.38 -7.91 -10.99
CA ARG A 389 23.78 -8.60 -12.16
C ARG A 389 23.10 -9.94 -11.87
N PRO A 390 23.68 -10.86 -11.06
CA PRO A 390 23.05 -12.14 -10.76
C PRO A 390 22.00 -12.06 -9.65
N LEU A 391 21.86 -10.91 -8.97
CA LEU A 391 21.01 -10.73 -7.80
C LEU A 391 19.63 -10.16 -8.23
N PRO A 392 18.56 -10.43 -7.47
CA PRO A 392 17.23 -9.93 -7.77
C PRO A 392 17.02 -8.48 -7.29
N VAL A 393 18.00 -7.59 -7.52
CA VAL A 393 17.92 -6.19 -7.08
C VAL A 393 16.85 -5.45 -7.88
N GLU A 394 15.89 -4.88 -7.14
CA GLU A 394 14.73 -4.17 -7.67
C GLU A 394 14.88 -2.64 -7.47
N PHE A 395 15.57 -2.22 -6.41
CA PHE A 395 15.86 -0.81 -6.11
C PHE A 395 17.35 -0.59 -5.83
N LEU A 396 17.92 0.43 -6.48
CA LEU A 396 19.27 0.91 -6.25
C LEU A 396 19.28 2.43 -6.04
N ARG A 397 19.76 2.86 -4.86
CA ARG A 397 20.14 4.24 -4.58
C ARG A 397 21.64 4.30 -4.30
N ALA A 398 22.41 4.95 -5.17
CA ALA A 398 23.86 5.03 -5.02
C ALA A 398 24.48 6.20 -5.79
N GLY A 399 25.66 6.61 -5.33
CA GLY A 399 26.59 7.36 -6.17
C GLY A 399 27.25 6.43 -7.20
N LEU A 400 27.46 6.89 -8.42
CA LEU A 400 28.16 6.14 -9.46
C LEU A 400 29.64 6.53 -9.53
N ASP A 401 30.49 5.54 -9.80
CA ASP A 401 31.89 5.76 -10.14
C ASP A 401 32.06 6.05 -11.65
N GLY A 402 33.30 6.05 -12.13
CA GLY A 402 33.60 6.32 -13.54
C GLY A 402 33.11 5.24 -14.52
N GLU A 403 32.71 4.05 -14.07
CA GLU A 403 32.14 3.01 -14.94
C GLU A 403 30.66 3.26 -15.28
N GLY A 404 30.00 4.15 -14.52
CA GLY A 404 28.61 4.52 -14.72
C GLY A 404 27.65 3.32 -14.68
N LEU A 405 26.72 3.24 -15.64
CA LEU A 405 25.67 2.22 -15.67
C LEU A 405 26.00 0.99 -16.52
N ALA A 406 27.14 0.98 -17.23
CA ALA A 406 27.49 -0.13 -18.12
C ALA A 406 27.48 -1.51 -17.42
N PRO A 407 27.95 -1.65 -16.17
CA PRO A 407 27.87 -2.91 -15.44
C PRO A 407 26.44 -3.39 -15.15
N LEU A 408 25.41 -2.54 -15.26
CA LEU A 408 24.01 -2.90 -15.01
C LEU A 408 23.21 -3.22 -16.28
N ALA A 409 23.76 -2.99 -17.48
CA ALA A 409 23.04 -3.21 -18.74
C ALA A 409 22.47 -4.63 -18.85
N GLY A 410 21.15 -4.78 -19.04
CA GLY A 410 20.49 -6.08 -19.11
C GLY A 410 20.04 -6.65 -17.76
N HIS A 411 20.12 -5.90 -16.65
CA HIS A 411 19.66 -6.35 -15.35
C HIS A 411 18.14 -6.64 -15.37
N PRO A 412 17.68 -7.85 -15.04
CA PRO A 412 16.30 -8.27 -15.29
C PRO A 412 15.27 -7.66 -14.33
N HIS A 413 15.67 -7.34 -13.09
CA HIS A 413 14.74 -6.93 -12.02
C HIS A 413 14.82 -5.44 -11.64
N LEU A 414 15.79 -4.70 -12.15
CA LEU A 414 16.08 -3.35 -11.66
C LEU A 414 15.01 -2.38 -12.14
N GLY A 415 14.12 -2.00 -11.23
CA GLY A 415 12.91 -1.22 -11.53
C GLY A 415 13.01 0.24 -11.11
N ALA A 416 13.77 0.52 -10.05
CA ALA A 416 13.90 1.85 -9.49
C ALA A 416 15.37 2.24 -9.29
N LEU A 417 15.75 3.39 -9.82
CA LEU A 417 17.10 3.95 -9.79
C LEU A 417 17.11 5.37 -9.24
N ASP A 418 17.82 5.60 -8.14
CA ASP A 418 18.11 6.93 -7.59
C ASP A 418 19.63 7.17 -7.62
N LEU A 419 20.07 7.97 -8.58
CA LEU A 419 21.49 8.07 -8.92
C LEU A 419 22.05 9.44 -8.53
N ALA A 420 23.21 9.40 -7.87
CA ALA A 420 24.07 10.57 -7.71
C ALA A 420 25.32 10.40 -8.58
N CYS A 421 25.75 11.47 -9.25
CA CYS A 421 26.98 11.41 -10.03
C CYS A 421 27.71 12.74 -10.10
N ASP A 422 29.02 12.66 -9.83
CA ASP A 422 29.98 13.75 -9.93
C ASP A 422 30.68 13.78 -11.31
N VAL A 423 30.43 12.77 -12.13
CA VAL A 423 30.96 12.62 -13.50
C VAL A 423 29.80 12.57 -14.50
N PRO A 424 30.04 12.91 -15.79
CA PRO A 424 29.02 12.79 -16.83
C PRO A 424 28.45 11.37 -16.92
N LEU A 425 27.12 11.26 -16.84
CA LEU A 425 26.41 9.99 -16.89
C LEU A 425 25.91 9.67 -18.31
N ASP A 426 26.35 8.55 -18.88
CA ASP A 426 25.77 7.97 -20.09
C ASP A 426 24.53 7.14 -19.75
N LEU A 427 23.39 7.48 -20.37
CA LEU A 427 22.11 6.80 -20.18
C LEU A 427 21.89 5.60 -21.12
N ALA A 428 22.76 5.36 -22.11
CA ALA A 428 22.57 4.28 -23.08
C ALA A 428 22.29 2.89 -22.45
N PRO A 429 22.91 2.49 -21.32
CA PRO A 429 22.61 1.23 -20.64
C PRO A 429 21.15 1.07 -20.18
N LEU A 430 20.42 2.17 -19.93
CA LEU A 430 19.03 2.13 -19.47
C LEU A 430 18.09 1.48 -20.51
N ARG A 431 18.42 1.56 -21.81
CA ARG A 431 17.65 0.90 -22.88
C ARG A 431 17.52 -0.61 -22.69
N ALA A 432 18.48 -1.20 -21.99
CA ALA A 432 18.55 -2.64 -21.74
C ALA A 432 17.95 -3.04 -20.38
N LEU A 433 17.29 -2.13 -19.65
CA LEU A 433 16.66 -2.43 -18.36
C LEU A 433 15.14 -2.64 -18.54
N PRO A 434 14.67 -3.90 -18.67
CA PRO A 434 13.27 -4.18 -19.02
C PRO A 434 12.27 -3.84 -17.89
N ALA A 435 12.73 -3.76 -16.64
CA ALA A 435 11.88 -3.51 -15.48
C ALA A 435 11.83 -2.04 -15.04
N LEU A 436 12.64 -1.15 -15.65
CA LEU A 436 12.80 0.24 -15.21
C LEU A 436 11.49 1.02 -15.33
N TRP A 437 10.95 1.45 -14.19
CA TRP A 437 9.72 2.23 -14.09
C TRP A 437 9.88 3.51 -13.28
N TRP A 438 10.91 3.63 -12.45
CA TRP A 438 11.19 4.81 -11.62
C TRP A 438 12.65 5.25 -11.76
N LEU A 439 12.86 6.55 -12.02
CA LEU A 439 14.20 7.10 -12.21
C LEU A 439 14.34 8.50 -11.61
N ASP A 440 15.37 8.70 -10.79
CA ASP A 440 15.83 10.00 -10.30
C ASP A 440 17.28 10.26 -10.74
N LEU A 441 17.46 11.32 -11.54
CA LEU A 441 18.77 11.84 -11.98
C LEU A 441 19.02 13.27 -11.47
N SER A 442 18.21 13.76 -10.53
CA SER A 442 18.31 15.13 -10.02
C SER A 442 19.62 15.41 -9.28
N ARG A 443 20.26 14.35 -8.75
CA ARG A 443 21.56 14.38 -8.06
C ARG A 443 22.73 14.10 -9.00
N CYS A 444 22.48 14.08 -10.30
CA CYS A 444 23.48 13.93 -11.35
C CYS A 444 23.77 15.27 -12.02
N ALA A 445 24.98 15.79 -11.82
CA ALA A 445 25.34 17.13 -12.27
C ALA A 445 25.33 17.26 -13.81
N VAL A 446 25.76 16.22 -14.51
CA VAL A 446 25.82 16.18 -15.98
C VAL A 446 25.27 14.84 -16.48
N VAL A 447 24.22 14.90 -17.29
CA VAL A 447 23.60 13.72 -17.91
C VAL A 447 23.73 13.84 -19.42
N GLN A 448 24.24 12.80 -20.07
CA GLN A 448 24.43 12.74 -21.51
C GLN A 448 23.28 12.00 -22.18
N ASP A 449 22.86 12.50 -23.33
CA ASP A 449 21.81 11.89 -24.17
C ASP A 449 20.49 11.60 -23.42
N LEU A 450 19.85 12.66 -22.91
CA LEU A 450 18.49 12.56 -22.36
C LEU A 450 17.45 12.02 -23.37
N GLY A 451 17.79 11.98 -24.67
CA GLY A 451 16.94 11.40 -25.71
C GLY A 451 16.54 9.94 -25.44
N VAL A 452 17.42 9.19 -24.76
CA VAL A 452 17.19 7.80 -24.32
C VAL A 452 15.88 7.65 -23.56
N LEU A 453 15.50 8.64 -22.74
CA LEU A 453 14.33 8.55 -21.88
C LEU A 453 13.01 8.50 -22.66
N GLY A 454 12.97 9.08 -23.86
CA GLY A 454 11.80 9.03 -24.75
C GLY A 454 11.53 7.64 -25.32
N GLU A 455 12.55 6.76 -25.35
CA GLU A 455 12.43 5.37 -25.82
C GLU A 455 11.90 4.42 -24.71
N SER A 456 11.94 4.85 -23.44
CA SER A 456 11.60 4.05 -22.27
C SER A 456 10.09 3.95 -22.03
N ALA A 457 9.41 3.06 -22.76
CA ALA A 457 7.97 2.82 -22.60
C ALA A 457 7.55 2.33 -21.20
N GLY A 458 8.48 1.73 -20.44
CA GLY A 458 8.26 1.26 -19.07
C GLY A 458 8.33 2.36 -18.00
N LEU A 459 8.92 3.52 -18.30
CA LEU A 459 9.16 4.57 -17.32
C LEU A 459 7.84 5.26 -16.91
N ARG A 460 7.58 5.35 -15.60
CA ARG A 460 6.35 5.89 -14.98
C ARG A 460 6.65 7.09 -14.10
N TYR A 461 7.81 7.11 -13.46
CA TYR A 461 8.29 8.24 -12.67
C TYR A 461 9.61 8.75 -13.19
N LEU A 462 9.74 10.08 -13.24
CA LEU A 462 10.98 10.74 -13.59
C LEU A 462 11.20 11.97 -12.70
N ALA A 463 12.30 11.99 -11.97
CA ALA A 463 12.78 13.15 -11.23
C ALA A 463 14.04 13.71 -11.90
N LEU A 464 13.96 15.00 -12.25
CA LEU A 464 15.04 15.75 -12.86
C LEU A 464 15.10 17.15 -12.25
N THR A 465 16.23 17.82 -12.41
CA THR A 465 16.35 19.26 -12.17
C THR A 465 15.60 20.05 -13.26
N ARG A 466 15.29 21.32 -12.98
CA ARG A 466 14.67 22.23 -13.95
C ARG A 466 15.44 22.32 -15.28
N GLY A 467 16.76 22.30 -15.24
CA GLY A 467 17.61 22.39 -16.43
C GLY A 467 17.51 21.15 -17.31
N GLN A 468 17.60 19.97 -16.70
CA GLN A 468 17.44 18.68 -17.38
C GLN A 468 16.03 18.54 -18.00
N TRP A 469 14.98 19.00 -17.31
CA TRP A 469 13.62 19.02 -17.88
C TRP A 469 13.51 19.91 -19.12
N ALA A 470 14.14 21.09 -19.11
CA ALA A 470 14.14 21.97 -20.27
C ALA A 470 14.82 21.29 -21.48
N GLU A 471 15.97 20.68 -21.26
CA GLU A 471 16.73 19.95 -22.28
C GLU A 471 15.94 18.73 -22.84
N LEU A 472 15.28 17.97 -21.97
CA LEU A 472 14.44 16.84 -22.37
C LEU A 472 13.27 17.28 -23.26
N LEU A 473 12.59 18.36 -22.88
CA LEU A 473 11.46 18.93 -23.61
C LEU A 473 11.88 19.54 -24.95
N GLU A 474 13.05 20.17 -25.02
CA GLU A 474 13.60 20.70 -26.28
C GLU A 474 13.91 19.59 -27.30
N ARG A 475 14.22 18.39 -26.81
CA ARG A 475 14.49 17.20 -27.65
C ARG A 475 13.25 16.40 -28.02
N ASP A 476 12.07 16.79 -27.53
CA ASP A 476 10.82 16.03 -27.71
C ASP A 476 10.96 14.56 -27.24
N ALA A 477 11.71 14.35 -26.15
CA ALA A 477 12.08 13.02 -25.66
C ALA A 477 11.33 12.64 -24.37
N LEU A 478 10.06 13.06 -24.24
CA LEU A 478 9.25 12.71 -23.08
C LEU A 478 8.94 11.21 -23.07
N PRO A 479 9.12 10.52 -21.92
CA PRO A 479 8.70 9.14 -21.79
C PRO A 479 7.18 9.02 -22.02
N PRO A 480 6.70 8.16 -22.94
CA PRO A 480 5.29 8.15 -23.32
C PRO A 480 4.36 7.63 -22.20
N GLY A 481 4.89 6.82 -21.29
CA GLY A 481 4.15 6.22 -20.18
C GLY A 481 4.22 6.99 -18.87
N LEU A 482 4.76 8.21 -18.85
CA LEU A 482 5.00 8.95 -17.61
C LEU A 482 3.71 9.18 -16.82
N VAL A 483 3.67 8.78 -15.56
CA VAL A 483 2.53 8.89 -14.64
C VAL A 483 2.77 10.01 -13.63
N ALA A 484 4.01 10.21 -13.20
CA ALA A 484 4.38 11.29 -12.30
C ALA A 484 5.76 11.84 -12.67
N ALA A 485 5.94 13.13 -12.42
CA ALA A 485 7.14 13.86 -12.78
C ALA A 485 7.50 14.80 -11.64
N ARG A 486 8.79 14.86 -11.27
CA ARG A 486 9.30 15.76 -10.25
C ARG A 486 10.35 16.69 -10.83
N SER A 487 10.22 17.99 -10.58
CA SER A 487 11.20 19.00 -10.95
C SER A 487 11.92 19.52 -9.72
N VAL A 488 12.98 18.84 -9.30
CA VAL A 488 13.72 19.18 -8.08
C VAL A 488 14.21 20.63 -8.11
N GLY A 489 13.89 21.36 -7.04
CA GLY A 489 14.23 22.77 -6.87
C GLY A 489 13.30 23.77 -7.59
N ALA A 490 12.16 23.31 -8.11
CA ALA A 490 11.13 24.20 -8.67
C ALA A 490 9.72 23.68 -8.34
N GLU A 491 8.81 24.60 -7.99
CA GLU A 491 7.42 24.23 -7.74
C GLU A 491 6.71 23.73 -9.01
N ALA A 492 5.84 22.75 -8.83
CA ALA A 492 4.97 22.24 -9.87
C ALA A 492 3.93 23.30 -10.26
N THR A 493 3.84 23.59 -11.56
CA THR A 493 2.89 24.58 -12.09
C THR A 493 1.98 23.93 -13.13
N ALA A 494 0.76 24.46 -13.30
CA ALA A 494 -0.14 24.03 -14.36
C ALA A 494 0.48 24.18 -15.76
N GLN A 495 1.31 25.22 -15.97
CA GLN A 495 2.02 25.42 -17.23
C GLN A 495 3.05 24.31 -17.49
N TRP A 496 3.79 23.88 -16.47
CA TRP A 496 4.73 22.77 -16.62
C TRP A 496 3.99 21.45 -16.83
N ALA A 497 2.93 21.17 -16.06
CA ALA A 497 2.08 20.01 -16.25
C ALA A 497 1.55 19.89 -17.69
N ALA A 498 1.08 21.00 -18.28
CA ALA A 498 0.64 21.08 -19.67
C ALA A 498 1.72 20.66 -20.69
N ARG A 499 3.00 20.93 -20.39
CA ARG A 499 4.12 20.57 -21.29
C ARG A 499 4.53 19.10 -21.20
N ILE A 500 4.22 18.41 -20.11
CA ILE A 500 4.64 17.02 -19.87
C ILE A 500 3.51 15.99 -20.06
N GLY A 501 2.45 16.35 -20.78
CA GLY A 501 1.37 15.44 -21.16
C GLY A 501 0.05 15.62 -20.41
N HIS A 502 -0.15 16.75 -19.71
CA HIS A 502 -1.49 17.15 -19.29
C HIS A 502 -2.27 17.66 -20.51
N PRO A 503 -3.42 17.07 -20.89
CA PRO A 503 -4.26 17.64 -21.93
C PRO A 503 -4.74 19.01 -21.46
N ALA A 504 -4.42 20.08 -22.20
CA ALA A 504 -5.03 21.38 -22.01
C ALA A 504 -6.51 21.27 -22.38
N GLY A 505 -7.34 20.78 -21.46
CA GLY A 505 -8.78 20.64 -21.63
C GLY A 505 -9.49 21.52 -20.62
N ASP A 506 -10.36 22.39 -21.10
CA ASP A 506 -11.25 23.20 -20.27
C ASP A 506 -12.03 22.32 -19.29
N SER A 507 -12.28 22.81 -18.08
CA SER A 507 -13.11 22.12 -17.09
C SER A 507 -14.50 21.80 -17.66
N TYR A 508 -15.04 20.64 -17.30
CA TYR A 508 -16.40 20.26 -17.67
C TYR A 508 -17.35 20.75 -16.59
N ARG A 509 -18.37 21.54 -16.96
CA ARG A 509 -19.34 22.08 -16.01
C ARG A 509 -20.76 21.82 -16.46
N VAL A 510 -21.61 21.45 -15.52
CA VAL A 510 -23.06 21.28 -15.71
C VAL A 510 -23.78 21.96 -14.56
N GLU A 511 -24.65 22.90 -14.87
CA GLU A 511 -25.56 23.53 -13.92
C GLU A 511 -27.00 23.13 -14.24
N GLY A 512 -27.83 22.92 -13.24
CA GLY A 512 -29.26 22.69 -13.47
C GLY A 512 -30.02 22.11 -12.30
N ILE A 513 -31.20 21.58 -12.61
CA ILE A 513 -32.12 20.94 -11.67
C ILE A 513 -32.12 19.43 -11.95
N SER A 514 -31.97 18.61 -10.91
CA SER A 514 -32.07 17.15 -10.98
C SER A 514 -33.50 16.71 -11.29
N ALA A 515 -33.69 15.57 -11.96
CA ALA A 515 -35.01 15.09 -12.42
C ALA A 515 -36.07 14.92 -11.31
N ASP A 516 -35.66 14.76 -10.04
CA ASP A 516 -36.56 14.62 -8.88
C ASP A 516 -37.02 15.99 -8.29
N GLY A 517 -36.65 17.12 -8.91
CA GLY A 517 -36.99 18.48 -8.47
C GLY A 517 -38.10 19.17 -9.27
N SER A 518 -38.87 18.42 -10.07
CA SER A 518 -40.03 18.94 -10.84
C SER A 518 -41.36 18.70 -10.12
#